data_AF-A0A522PTQ7-F1
#
_entry.id   AF-A0A522PTQ7-F1
#
_cell.length_a   1.000
_cell.length_b   1.000
_cell.length_c   1.000
_cell.angle_alpha   90.00
_cell.angle_beta   90.00
_cell.angle_gamma   90.00
#
_symmetry.space_group_name_H-M   'P 1'
#
loop_
_entity.id
_entity.type
_entity.pdbx_description
1 polymer ?
#
loop_
_entity_poly.entity_id
_entity_poly.type
_entity_poly.pdbx_seq_one_letter_code
_entity_poly.pdbx_strand_id
1 'polypeptide(L)'
;MKKLHDEGYSLAELALKFDCSKSLVRDLVELANLPKDLEEAYELGKMGRKKVLELARTGKSPSKPQEVISPQKPTKPEPASAPMMSQEERERKASGGADLVIEWFRSTGLPPCDWEMCWSQVNSGLYGRLLLLFTSEAPKLGEINPDEDPRAVIKRCQVKSKSPASMADVINDSVKELARWSQRIFQDREVMKKAFTRAESQLRREARELRLF
;
A
#
# COMPACT_ATOMS: atom_id res chain seq x y z
N MET A 1 11.23 -14.66 -12.13
CA MET A 1 11.62 -13.25 -12.36
C MET A 1 12.88 -13.18 -13.21
N LYS A 2 14.05 -13.61 -12.70
CA LYS A 2 15.33 -13.59 -13.45
C LYS A 2 15.26 -14.24 -14.84
N LYS A 3 14.86 -15.52 -14.94
CA LYS A 3 14.71 -16.22 -16.24
C LYS A 3 13.90 -15.44 -17.28
N LEU A 4 12.77 -14.85 -16.87
CA LEU A 4 11.92 -14.06 -17.77
C LEU A 4 12.56 -12.73 -18.17
N HIS A 5 13.31 -12.09 -17.27
CA HIS A 5 14.08 -10.89 -17.61
C HIS A 5 15.21 -11.21 -18.60
N ASP A 6 15.89 -12.34 -18.41
CA ASP A 6 16.96 -12.82 -19.30
C ASP A 6 16.42 -13.28 -20.68
N GLU A 7 15.16 -13.72 -20.73
CA GLU A 7 14.39 -13.99 -21.96
C GLU A 7 13.91 -12.71 -22.68
N GLY A 8 14.27 -11.52 -22.17
CA GLY A 8 14.03 -10.23 -22.83
C GLY A 8 12.77 -9.50 -22.37
N TYR A 9 12.02 -10.02 -21.39
CA TYR A 9 10.87 -9.29 -20.85
C TYR A 9 11.34 -8.08 -20.04
N SER A 10 10.77 -6.92 -20.36
CA SER A 10 11.03 -5.69 -19.63
C SER A 10 10.50 -5.76 -18.20
N LEU A 11 11.13 -5.00 -17.29
CA LEU A 11 10.66 -4.88 -15.91
C LEU A 11 9.20 -4.41 -15.80
N ALA A 12 8.69 -3.69 -16.81
CA ALA A 12 7.30 -3.24 -16.85
C ALA A 12 6.34 -4.39 -17.20
N GLU A 13 6.70 -5.25 -18.15
CA GLU A 13 5.91 -6.44 -18.50
C GLU A 13 5.89 -7.44 -17.36
N LEU A 14 7.01 -7.60 -16.64
CA LEU A 14 7.07 -8.44 -15.44
C LEU A 14 6.23 -7.88 -14.30
N ALA A 15 6.23 -6.57 -14.09
CA ALA A 15 5.40 -5.92 -13.08
C ALA A 15 3.91 -6.15 -13.34
N LEU A 16 3.48 -6.03 -14.60
CA LEU A 16 2.11 -6.32 -15.02
C LEU A 16 1.77 -7.81 -14.91
N LYS A 17 2.67 -8.69 -15.37
CA LYS A 17 2.46 -10.15 -15.38
C LYS A 17 2.29 -10.76 -13.99
N PHE A 18 2.95 -10.18 -12.99
CA PHE A 18 2.95 -10.68 -11.61
C PHE A 18 2.22 -9.75 -10.63
N ASP A 19 1.45 -8.78 -11.14
CA ASP A 19 0.68 -7.80 -10.37
C ASP A 19 1.47 -7.20 -9.18
N CYS A 20 2.65 -6.67 -9.48
CA CYS A 20 3.55 -6.11 -8.48
C CYS A 20 4.21 -4.82 -8.97
N SER A 21 4.76 -4.04 -8.03
CA SER A 21 5.41 -2.78 -8.40
C SER A 21 6.70 -3.03 -9.20
N LYS A 22 6.99 -2.15 -10.17
CA LYS A 22 8.23 -2.20 -10.97
C LYS A 22 9.49 -2.11 -10.11
N SER A 23 9.41 -1.43 -8.96
CA SER A 23 10.49 -1.39 -7.96
C SER A 23 10.70 -2.73 -7.28
N LEU A 24 9.63 -3.45 -6.94
CA LEU A 24 9.73 -4.79 -6.37
C LEU A 24 10.29 -5.80 -7.38
N VAL A 25 9.85 -5.74 -8.65
CA VAL A 25 10.44 -6.57 -9.72
C VAL A 25 11.93 -6.30 -9.86
N ARG A 26 12.34 -5.03 -9.88
CA ARG A 26 13.76 -4.65 -9.95
C ARG A 26 14.55 -5.21 -8.77
N ASP A 27 14.06 -5.01 -7.55
CA ASP A 27 14.71 -5.53 -6.34
C ASP A 27 14.83 -7.07 -6.39
N LEU A 28 13.82 -7.79 -6.88
CA LEU A 28 13.86 -9.25 -6.98
C LEU A 28 14.81 -9.75 -8.07
N VAL A 29 14.93 -9.03 -9.19
CA VAL A 29 15.90 -9.33 -10.25
C VAL A 29 17.33 -9.06 -9.76
N GLU A 30 17.54 -7.98 -9.01
CA GLU A 30 18.84 -7.66 -8.39
C GLU A 30 19.23 -8.68 -7.32
N LEU A 31 18.30 -9.11 -6.46
CA LEU A 31 18.54 -10.17 -5.48
C LEU A 31 18.93 -11.50 -6.16
N ALA A 32 18.34 -11.81 -7.31
CA ALA A 32 18.67 -13.02 -8.08
C ALA A 32 20.01 -12.92 -8.84
N ASN A 33 20.65 -11.74 -8.84
CA ASN A 33 21.94 -11.45 -9.47
C ASN A 33 22.98 -11.02 -8.44
N LEU A 34 22.80 -11.37 -7.17
CA LEU A 34 23.77 -11.04 -6.14
C LEU A 34 25.12 -11.74 -6.41
N PRO A 35 26.23 -11.05 -6.09
CA PRO A 35 27.51 -11.72 -5.87
C PRO A 35 27.38 -12.82 -4.81
N LYS A 36 28.06 -13.95 -5.00
CA LYS A 36 27.97 -15.13 -4.09
C LYS A 36 28.19 -14.80 -2.62
N ASP A 37 29.10 -13.87 -2.33
CA ASP A 37 29.42 -13.41 -0.98
C ASP A 37 28.24 -12.66 -0.31
N LEU A 38 27.45 -11.92 -1.10
CA LEU A 38 26.24 -11.24 -0.62
C LEU A 38 25.03 -12.17 -0.58
N GLU A 39 24.95 -13.12 -1.52
CA GLU A 39 23.92 -14.17 -1.53
C GLU A 39 24.00 -15.03 -0.27
N GLU A 40 25.20 -15.56 0.06
CA GLU A 40 25.42 -16.33 1.29
C GLU A 40 25.10 -15.53 2.57
N ALA A 41 25.49 -14.25 2.62
CA ALA A 41 25.18 -13.39 3.76
C ALA A 41 23.68 -13.10 3.90
N TYR A 42 22.94 -13.04 2.79
CA TYR A 42 21.50 -12.85 2.76
C TYR A 42 20.76 -14.13 3.17
N GLU A 43 21.13 -15.29 2.62
CA GLU A 43 20.51 -16.58 2.95
C GLU A 43 20.74 -17.00 4.41
N LEU A 44 21.93 -16.71 4.95
CA LEU A 44 22.26 -16.97 6.36
C LEU A 44 21.64 -15.94 7.32
N GLY A 45 20.85 -14.98 6.82
CA GLY A 45 20.19 -13.95 7.64
C GLY A 45 21.14 -12.94 8.29
N LYS A 46 22.43 -12.96 7.92
CA LYS A 46 23.46 -12.05 8.44
C LYS A 46 23.26 -10.61 7.94
N MET A 47 22.48 -10.43 6.88
CA MET A 47 22.20 -9.12 6.31
C MET A 47 20.77 -9.00 5.76
N GLY A 48 20.07 -7.92 6.11
CA GLY A 48 18.72 -7.64 5.63
C GLY A 48 18.69 -7.16 4.18
N ARG A 49 17.59 -7.46 3.46
CA ARG A 49 17.35 -7.14 2.03
C ARG A 49 17.78 -5.74 1.63
N LYS A 50 17.43 -4.71 2.41
CA LYS A 50 17.74 -3.30 2.10
C LYS A 50 19.24 -3.04 2.01
N LYS A 51 20.01 -3.61 2.95
CA LYS A 51 21.47 -3.42 3.06
C LYS A 51 22.22 -4.22 2.00
N VAL A 52 21.73 -5.41 1.67
CA VAL A 52 22.26 -6.26 0.59
C VAL A 52 22.11 -5.57 -0.78
N LEU A 53 20.92 -5.04 -1.08
CA LEU A 53 20.66 -4.31 -2.32
C LEU A 53 21.48 -3.01 -2.42
N GLU A 54 21.70 -2.32 -1.31
CA GLU A 54 22.55 -1.13 -1.27
C GLU A 54 24.02 -1.44 -1.60
N LEU A 55 24.57 -2.54 -1.05
CA LEU A 55 25.93 -2.98 -1.36
C LEU A 55 26.06 -3.48 -2.80
N ALA A 56 25.06 -4.22 -3.30
CA ALA A 56 25.02 -4.68 -4.69
C ALA A 56 25.02 -3.51 -5.69
N ARG A 57 24.29 -2.43 -5.40
CA ARG A 57 24.21 -1.24 -6.25
C ARG A 57 25.45 -0.34 -6.19
N THR A 58 26.13 -0.31 -5.04
CA THR A 58 27.31 0.55 -4.84
C THR A 58 28.62 -0.14 -5.21
N GLY A 59 28.61 -1.44 -5.52
CA GLY A 59 29.79 -2.20 -5.95
C GLY A 59 30.88 -2.30 -4.87
N LYS A 60 30.58 -1.91 -3.62
CA LYS A 60 31.52 -1.97 -2.50
C LYS A 60 31.49 -3.37 -1.92
N SER A 61 32.59 -4.09 -2.05
CA SER A 61 32.81 -5.35 -1.32
C SER A 61 32.64 -5.13 0.19
N PRO A 62 32.10 -6.10 0.93
CA PRO A 62 32.02 -6.02 2.38
C PRO A 62 33.44 -5.92 2.94
N SER A 63 33.86 -4.71 3.29
CA SER A 63 35.09 -4.51 4.06
C SER A 63 34.89 -5.25 5.39
N LYS A 64 35.89 -6.06 5.76
CA LYS A 64 35.93 -6.91 6.97
C LYS A 64 35.28 -6.22 8.18
N PRO A 65 34.68 -6.99 9.11
CA PRO A 65 34.07 -6.43 10.30
C PRO A 65 35.14 -5.70 11.13
N GLN A 66 35.15 -4.37 11.07
CA GLN A 66 35.75 -3.58 12.13
C GLN A 66 34.78 -3.65 13.31
N GLU A 67 35.28 -4.18 14.43
CA GLU A 67 34.77 -3.85 15.75
C GLU A 67 34.81 -2.33 15.90
N VAL A 68 33.71 -1.67 15.54
CA VAL A 68 33.50 -0.27 15.89
C VAL A 68 32.78 -0.29 17.22
N ILE A 69 33.59 -0.18 18.27
CA ILE A 69 33.20 0.34 19.59
C ILE A 69 32.33 1.57 19.32
N SER A 70 31.02 1.43 19.53
CA SER A 70 30.10 2.56 19.41
C SER A 70 30.42 3.57 20.51
N PRO A 71 30.68 4.84 20.19
CA PRO A 71 30.63 5.89 21.19
C PRO A 71 29.17 5.99 21.64
N GLN A 72 28.92 5.83 22.94
CA GLN A 72 27.62 6.08 23.56
C GLN A 72 27.15 7.50 23.17
N LYS A 73 26.21 7.55 22.24
CA LYS A 73 25.47 8.77 21.92
C LYS A 73 24.35 8.92 22.96
N PRO A 74 24.09 10.13 23.50
CA PRO A 74 23.20 10.29 24.64
C PRO A 74 21.83 9.74 24.34
N THR A 75 21.36 8.86 25.22
CA THR A 75 20.02 8.30 25.23
C THR A 75 19.03 9.46 25.32
N LYS A 76 18.52 9.91 24.17
CA LYS A 76 17.22 10.57 24.17
C LYS A 76 16.23 9.54 24.72
N PRO A 77 15.35 9.92 25.67
CA PRO A 77 14.31 9.01 26.12
C PRO A 77 13.55 8.51 24.90
N GLU A 78 13.53 7.19 24.77
CA GLU A 78 12.68 6.45 23.86
C GLU A 78 11.27 7.06 23.98
N PRO A 79 10.67 7.57 22.89
CA PRO A 79 9.30 8.03 22.97
C PRO A 79 8.50 6.81 23.42
N ALA A 80 7.85 6.93 24.58
CA ALA A 80 7.06 5.88 25.21
C ALA A 80 6.34 5.09 24.13
N SER A 81 6.69 3.81 24.00
CA SER A 81 6.15 2.91 23.00
C SER A 81 4.64 2.96 23.17
N ALA A 82 3.96 3.62 22.23
CA ALA A 82 2.50 3.67 22.24
C ALA A 82 1.99 2.23 22.39
N PRO A 83 0.98 1.97 23.24
CA PRO A 83 0.52 0.62 23.50
C PRO A 83 0.23 -0.09 22.18
N MET A 84 0.97 -1.16 21.90
CA MET A 84 0.77 -1.95 20.69
C MET A 84 -0.63 -2.57 20.75
N MET A 85 -1.51 -2.08 19.88
CA MET A 85 -2.85 -2.61 19.67
C MET A 85 -2.82 -4.14 19.55
N SER A 86 -3.71 -4.83 20.28
CA SER A 86 -3.77 -6.30 20.23
C SER A 86 -4.18 -6.78 18.83
N GLN A 87 -3.85 -8.03 18.49
CA GLN A 87 -4.23 -8.61 17.20
C GLN A 87 -5.76 -8.67 17.03
N GLU A 88 -6.49 -8.99 18.09
CA GLU A 88 -7.96 -9.01 18.10
C GLU A 88 -8.54 -7.62 17.86
N GLU A 89 -7.97 -6.59 18.47
CA GLU A 89 -8.41 -5.21 18.27
C GLU A 89 -8.13 -4.73 16.84
N ARG A 90 -6.96 -5.06 16.28
CA ARG A 90 -6.64 -4.79 14.86
C ARG A 90 -7.62 -5.46 13.93
N GLU A 91 -7.98 -6.70 14.23
CA GLU A 91 -8.92 -7.48 13.44
C GLU A 91 -10.33 -6.88 13.48
N ARG A 92 -10.81 -6.51 14.67
CA ARG A 92 -12.09 -5.83 14.86
C ARG A 92 -12.12 -4.49 14.11
N LYS A 93 -11.06 -3.69 14.21
CA LYS A 93 -10.93 -2.42 13.49
C LYS A 93 -10.88 -2.62 11.97
N ALA A 94 -10.20 -3.66 11.49
CA ALA A 94 -10.17 -3.99 10.07
C ALA A 94 -11.55 -4.42 9.54
N SER A 95 -12.33 -5.18 10.32
CA SER A 95 -13.71 -5.52 9.97
C SER A 95 -14.60 -4.29 9.88
N GLY A 96 -14.65 -3.46 10.94
CA GLY A 96 -15.46 -2.23 10.90
C GLY A 96 -14.99 -1.24 9.83
N GLY A 97 -13.69 -1.22 9.54
CA GLY A 97 -13.13 -0.46 8.43
C GLY A 97 -13.57 -0.94 7.06
N ALA A 98 -13.73 -2.25 6.86
CA ALA A 98 -14.21 -2.81 5.61
C ALA A 98 -15.64 -2.36 5.31
N ASP A 99 -16.51 -2.32 6.32
CA ASP A 99 -17.90 -1.84 6.17
C ASP A 99 -17.94 -0.37 5.70
N LEU A 100 -17.08 0.49 6.27
CA LEU A 100 -16.96 1.89 5.86
C LEU A 100 -16.50 2.03 4.40
N VAL A 101 -15.53 1.22 3.99
CA VAL A 101 -15.02 1.20 2.61
C VAL A 101 -16.12 0.79 1.64
N ILE A 102 -16.89 -0.25 1.98
CA ILE A 102 -18.00 -0.76 1.16
C ILE A 102 -19.11 0.31 1.08
N GLU A 103 -19.50 0.90 2.20
CA GLU A 103 -20.51 1.97 2.28
C GLU A 103 -20.12 3.15 1.39
N TRP A 104 -18.88 3.63 1.54
CA TRP A 104 -18.32 4.69 0.70
C TRP A 104 -18.32 4.30 -0.78
N PHE A 105 -17.83 3.11 -1.12
CA PHE A 105 -17.70 2.71 -2.52
C PHE A 105 -19.07 2.57 -3.20
N ARG A 106 -20.09 2.07 -2.49
CA ARG A 106 -21.47 2.03 -2.99
C ARG A 106 -22.06 3.43 -3.18
N SER A 107 -21.65 4.41 -2.38
CA SER A 107 -22.12 5.80 -2.52
C SER A 107 -21.69 6.47 -3.82
N THR A 108 -20.71 5.89 -4.55
CA THR A 108 -20.33 6.35 -5.90
C THR A 108 -21.44 6.16 -6.93
N GLY A 109 -22.48 5.36 -6.62
CA GLY A 109 -23.61 5.10 -7.51
C GLY A 109 -23.26 4.23 -8.72
N LEU A 110 -22.07 3.63 -8.75
CA LEU A 110 -21.66 2.73 -9.82
C LEU A 110 -22.50 1.45 -9.82
N PRO A 111 -22.86 0.92 -11.00
CA PRO A 111 -23.51 -0.37 -11.09
C PRO A 111 -22.54 -1.51 -10.71
N PRO A 112 -23.04 -2.64 -10.19
CA PRO A 112 -22.19 -3.76 -9.76
C PRO A 112 -21.23 -4.30 -10.83
N CYS A 113 -21.59 -4.20 -12.11
CA CYS A 113 -20.74 -4.65 -13.21
C CYS A 113 -19.40 -3.89 -13.27
N ASP A 114 -19.37 -2.62 -12.85
CA ASP A 114 -18.21 -1.74 -12.90
C ASP A 114 -17.37 -1.73 -11.61
N TRP A 115 -17.88 -2.32 -10.52
CA TRP A 115 -17.25 -2.26 -9.20
C TRP A 115 -15.83 -2.83 -9.20
N GLU A 116 -15.62 -3.98 -9.83
CA GLU A 116 -14.32 -4.66 -9.82
C GLU A 116 -13.24 -3.83 -10.54
N MET A 117 -13.57 -3.32 -11.73
CA MET A 117 -12.68 -2.46 -12.50
C MET A 117 -12.39 -1.16 -11.76
N CYS A 118 -13.44 -0.47 -11.29
CA CYS A 118 -13.30 0.81 -10.59
C CYS A 118 -12.48 0.63 -9.31
N TRP A 119 -12.78 -0.38 -8.49
CA TRP A 119 -12.03 -0.66 -7.26
C TRP A 119 -10.56 -0.94 -7.56
N SER A 120 -10.25 -1.76 -8.58
CA SER A 120 -8.87 -2.04 -8.97
C SER A 120 -8.11 -0.75 -9.32
N GLN A 121 -8.72 0.15 -10.09
CA GLN A 121 -8.10 1.43 -10.46
C GLN A 121 -7.95 2.36 -9.25
N VAL A 122 -8.98 2.47 -8.41
CA VAL A 122 -8.98 3.29 -7.19
C VAL A 122 -7.93 2.80 -6.19
N ASN A 123 -7.87 1.50 -5.93
CA ASN A 123 -6.90 0.87 -5.05
C ASN A 123 -5.47 0.98 -5.61
N SER A 124 -5.31 0.96 -6.95
CA SER A 124 -4.04 1.28 -7.58
C SER A 124 -3.56 2.71 -7.28
N GLY A 125 -4.45 3.64 -6.90
CA GLY A 125 -4.06 4.97 -6.41
C GLY A 125 -3.20 4.94 -5.16
N LEU A 126 -3.27 3.89 -4.34
CA LEU A 126 -2.41 3.74 -3.17
C LEU A 126 -0.96 3.39 -3.52
N TYR A 127 -0.71 2.76 -4.68
CA TYR A 127 0.56 2.09 -4.98
C TYR A 127 1.06 2.25 -6.44
N GLY A 128 0.29 2.90 -7.30
CA GLY A 128 0.39 2.79 -8.75
C GLY A 128 0.30 4.13 -9.48
N ARG A 129 -0.35 4.16 -10.65
CA ARG A 129 -0.31 5.32 -11.57
C ARG A 129 -0.95 6.58 -10.99
N LEU A 130 -1.92 6.43 -10.09
CA LEU A 130 -2.61 7.54 -9.44
C LEU A 130 -1.98 7.91 -8.08
N LEU A 131 -0.79 7.37 -7.74
CA LEU A 131 -0.10 7.66 -6.48
C LEU A 131 0.18 9.15 -6.28
N LEU A 132 0.57 9.87 -7.34
CA LEU A 132 0.82 11.31 -7.24
C LEU A 132 -0.46 12.06 -6.82
N LEU A 133 -1.58 11.76 -7.48
CA LEU A 133 -2.89 12.33 -7.15
C LEU A 133 -3.30 11.98 -5.71
N PHE A 134 -3.09 10.73 -5.30
CA PHE A 134 -3.37 10.30 -3.93
C PHE A 134 -2.52 11.09 -2.93
N THR A 135 -1.20 11.17 -3.13
CA THR A 135 -0.30 11.87 -2.19
C THR A 135 -0.54 13.37 -2.12
N SER A 136 -1.00 14.01 -3.21
CA SER A 136 -1.33 15.44 -3.20
C SER A 136 -2.60 15.78 -2.41
N GLU A 137 -3.50 14.80 -2.27
CA GLU A 137 -4.80 14.98 -1.61
C GLU A 137 -4.83 14.41 -0.19
N ALA A 138 -3.81 13.64 0.17
CA ALA A 138 -3.68 13.06 1.51
C ALA A 138 -3.54 14.16 2.58
N PRO A 139 -4.17 13.98 3.75
CA PRO A 139 -4.09 14.95 4.84
C PRO A 139 -2.67 15.05 5.39
N LYS A 140 -2.31 16.22 5.92
CA LYS A 140 -1.06 16.37 6.68
C LYS A 140 -1.24 15.75 8.08
N LEU A 141 -0.14 15.28 8.69
CA LEU A 141 -0.18 14.62 10.00
C LEU A 141 -0.87 15.47 11.10
N GLY A 142 -0.70 16.79 11.06
CA GLY A 142 -1.33 17.71 12.03
C GLY A 142 -2.83 17.95 11.80
N GLU A 143 -3.40 17.46 10.69
CA GLU A 143 -4.82 17.62 10.36
C GLU A 143 -5.64 16.39 10.79
N ILE A 144 -5.00 15.32 11.24
CA ILE A 144 -5.65 14.05 11.59
C ILE A 144 -6.12 14.12 13.04
N ASN A 145 -7.44 14.05 13.24
CA ASN A 145 -8.05 13.90 14.55
C ASN A 145 -8.48 12.43 14.75
N PRO A 146 -7.85 11.66 15.66
CA PRO A 146 -8.20 10.25 15.92
C PRO A 146 -9.63 10.04 16.41
N ASP A 147 -10.20 11.04 17.11
CA ASP A 147 -11.47 10.90 17.80
C ASP A 147 -12.67 11.31 16.93
N GLU A 148 -12.42 11.60 15.66
CA GLU A 148 -13.44 12.01 14.73
C GLU A 148 -14.28 10.82 14.24
N ASP A 149 -15.60 11.01 14.15
CA ASP A 149 -16.50 9.98 13.62
C ASP A 149 -16.12 9.62 12.17
N PRO A 150 -15.78 8.35 11.87
CA PRO A 150 -15.33 7.94 10.55
C PRO A 150 -16.32 8.27 9.43
N ARG A 151 -17.62 8.17 9.68
CA ARG A 151 -18.65 8.49 8.65
C ARG A 151 -18.70 9.98 8.36
N ALA A 152 -18.63 10.82 9.39
CA ALA A 152 -18.54 12.27 9.22
C ALA A 152 -17.29 12.67 8.42
N VAL A 153 -16.14 12.00 8.65
CA VAL A 153 -14.91 12.22 7.87
C VAL A 153 -15.15 11.90 6.39
N ILE A 154 -15.65 10.71 6.07
CA ILE A 154 -15.90 10.28 4.69
C ILE A 154 -16.81 11.29 3.99
N LYS A 155 -17.94 11.65 4.63
CA LYS A 155 -18.91 12.59 4.10
C LYS A 155 -18.30 13.97 3.79
N ARG A 156 -17.46 14.49 4.68
CA ARG A 156 -16.77 15.78 4.46
C ARG A 156 -15.76 15.71 3.32
N CYS A 157 -15.11 14.57 3.15
CA CYS A 157 -14.06 14.39 2.14
C CYS A 157 -14.58 14.19 0.72
N GLN A 158 -15.90 13.97 0.54
CA GLN A 158 -16.54 13.82 -0.76
C GLN A 158 -16.24 15.01 -1.68
N VAL A 159 -15.89 14.71 -2.93
CA VAL A 159 -15.65 15.73 -3.95
C VAL A 159 -16.99 16.25 -4.42
N LYS A 160 -17.21 17.56 -4.28
CA LYS A 160 -18.39 18.25 -4.83
C LYS A 160 -18.23 18.45 -6.34
N SER A 161 -18.16 17.35 -7.07
CA SER A 161 -18.10 17.36 -8.53
C SER A 161 -19.48 17.62 -9.10
N LYS A 162 -19.57 18.32 -10.24
CA LYS A 162 -20.77 18.24 -11.09
C LYS A 162 -20.85 16.79 -11.59
N SER A 163 -22.06 16.26 -11.81
CA SER A 163 -22.29 14.87 -12.23
C SER A 163 -21.18 14.37 -13.16
N PRO A 164 -20.45 13.29 -12.80
CA PRO A 164 -19.26 12.88 -13.50
C PRO A 164 -19.58 12.60 -14.97
N ALA A 165 -18.80 13.16 -15.88
CA ALA A 165 -19.04 13.05 -17.32
C ALA A 165 -18.52 11.72 -17.88
N SER A 166 -17.64 11.02 -17.15
CA SER A 166 -17.01 9.78 -17.57
C SER A 166 -16.62 8.88 -16.39
N MET A 167 -16.36 7.60 -16.66
CA MET A 167 -15.79 6.67 -15.69
C MET A 167 -14.43 7.13 -15.16
N ALA A 168 -13.63 7.81 -15.99
CA ALA A 168 -12.35 8.37 -15.56
C ALA A 168 -12.53 9.46 -14.49
N ASP A 169 -13.58 10.28 -14.61
CA ASP A 169 -13.92 11.28 -13.59
C ASP A 169 -14.32 10.60 -12.27
N VAL A 170 -15.15 9.55 -12.35
CA VAL A 170 -15.54 8.76 -11.17
C VAL A 170 -14.31 8.18 -10.45
N ILE A 171 -13.39 7.56 -11.20
CA ILE A 171 -12.15 7.00 -10.64
C ILE A 171 -11.29 8.10 -10.02
N ASN A 172 -11.06 9.20 -10.72
CA ASN A 172 -10.23 10.30 -10.22
C ASN A 172 -10.80 10.91 -8.95
N ASP A 173 -12.11 11.17 -8.92
CA ASP A 173 -12.78 11.73 -7.75
C ASP A 173 -12.77 10.72 -6.59
N SER A 174 -13.00 9.44 -6.85
CA SER A 174 -12.88 8.38 -5.84
C SER A 174 -11.47 8.29 -5.24
N VAL A 175 -10.42 8.42 -6.06
CA VAL A 175 -9.04 8.44 -5.57
C VAL A 175 -8.76 9.66 -4.68
N LYS A 176 -9.24 10.85 -5.07
CA LYS A 176 -9.10 12.06 -4.24
C LYS A 176 -9.83 11.89 -2.91
N GLU A 177 -11.05 11.38 -2.93
CA GLU A 177 -11.82 11.12 -1.71
C GLU A 177 -11.08 10.13 -0.82
N LEU A 178 -10.69 8.98 -1.37
CA LEU A 178 -9.96 7.94 -0.65
C LEU A 178 -8.68 8.50 -0.02
N ALA A 179 -7.93 9.33 -0.73
CA ALA A 179 -6.74 9.99 -0.21
C ALA A 179 -7.05 10.89 0.99
N ARG A 180 -8.11 11.69 0.91
CA ARG A 180 -8.48 12.66 1.95
C ARG A 180 -8.95 12.00 3.24
N TRP A 181 -9.65 10.86 3.17
CA TRP A 181 -10.24 10.23 4.35
C TRP A 181 -9.49 9.01 4.88
N SER A 182 -8.85 8.20 4.02
CA SER A 182 -8.30 6.89 4.45
C SER A 182 -7.29 7.00 5.59
N GLN A 183 -6.35 7.94 5.51
CA GLN A 183 -5.33 8.13 6.56
C GLN A 183 -5.90 8.77 7.83
N ARG A 184 -7.05 9.46 7.75
CA ARG A 184 -7.74 10.01 8.93
C ARG A 184 -8.39 8.90 9.76
N ILE A 185 -8.91 7.89 9.07
CA ILE A 185 -9.63 6.76 9.70
C ILE A 185 -8.66 5.64 10.07
N PHE A 186 -7.69 5.34 9.21
CA PHE A 186 -6.73 4.26 9.40
C PHE A 186 -5.32 4.79 9.67
N GLN A 187 -4.98 4.92 10.95
CA GLN A 187 -3.64 5.30 11.37
C GLN A 187 -2.65 4.13 11.30
N ASP A 188 -3.16 2.89 11.42
CA ASP A 188 -2.39 1.67 11.24
C ASP A 188 -2.55 1.18 9.79
N ARG A 189 -1.43 1.13 9.06
CA ARG A 189 -1.39 0.73 7.65
C ARG A 189 -1.81 -0.73 7.44
N GLU A 190 -1.51 -1.63 8.37
CA GLU A 190 -1.90 -3.03 8.26
C GLU A 190 -3.41 -3.20 8.47
N VAL A 191 -4.00 -2.42 9.37
CA VAL A 191 -5.46 -2.36 9.54
C VAL A 191 -6.12 -1.86 8.26
N MET A 192 -5.61 -0.77 7.66
CA MET A 192 -6.11 -0.25 6.38
C MET A 192 -6.05 -1.31 5.27
N LYS A 193 -4.90 -1.96 5.12
CA LYS A 193 -4.69 -2.99 4.09
C LYS A 193 -5.67 -4.14 4.27
N LYS A 194 -5.84 -4.65 5.49
CA LYS A 194 -6.81 -5.71 5.80
C LYS A 194 -8.25 -5.28 5.50
N ALA A 195 -8.65 -4.08 5.91
CA ALA A 195 -9.98 -3.54 5.63
C ALA A 195 -10.25 -3.48 4.12
N PHE A 196 -9.28 -3.00 3.34
CA PHE A 196 -9.41 -2.85 1.89
C PHE A 196 -9.51 -4.20 1.18
N THR A 197 -8.67 -5.17 1.57
CA THR A 197 -8.74 -6.55 1.04
C THR A 197 -10.08 -7.23 1.35
N ARG A 198 -10.64 -7.00 2.54
CA ARG A 198 -11.98 -7.52 2.91
C ARG A 198 -13.08 -6.88 2.08
N ALA A 199 -13.07 -5.56 1.98
CA ALA A 199 -14.02 -4.82 1.18
C ALA A 199 -14.00 -5.27 -0.28
N GLU A 200 -12.81 -5.40 -0.87
CA GLU A 200 -12.63 -5.93 -2.23
C GLU A 200 -13.24 -7.32 -2.40
N SER A 201 -12.94 -8.23 -1.48
CA SER A 201 -13.43 -9.61 -1.53
C SER A 201 -14.97 -9.66 -1.49
N GLN A 202 -15.57 -8.82 -0.66
CA GLN A 202 -17.02 -8.73 -0.53
C GLN A 202 -17.67 -8.08 -1.76
N LEU A 203 -17.16 -6.94 -2.23
CA LEU A 203 -17.66 -6.28 -3.44
C LEU A 203 -17.60 -7.20 -4.65
N ARG A 204 -16.53 -8.00 -4.80
CA ARG A 204 -16.43 -9.00 -5.87
C ARG A 204 -17.43 -10.14 -5.73
N ARG A 205 -17.72 -10.60 -4.51
CA ARG A 205 -18.74 -11.63 -4.27
C ARG A 205 -20.11 -11.10 -4.67
N GLU A 206 -20.49 -9.93 -4.18
CA GLU A 206 -21.79 -9.30 -4.49
C GLU A 206 -21.95 -8.99 -5.98
N ALA A 207 -20.91 -8.45 -6.63
CA ALA A 207 -20.95 -8.19 -8.07
C ALA A 207 -21.15 -9.46 -8.90
N ARG A 208 -20.65 -10.62 -8.44
CA ARG A 208 -20.88 -11.91 -9.11
C ARG A 208 -22.29 -12.42 -8.89
N GLU A 209 -22.82 -12.31 -7.67
CA GLU A 209 -24.19 -12.71 -7.35
C GLU A 209 -25.20 -11.90 -8.18
N LEU A 210 -24.99 -10.60 -8.35
CA LEU A 210 -25.86 -9.72 -9.13
C LEU A 210 -25.75 -9.90 -10.65
N ARG A 211 -24.73 -10.60 -11.17
CA ARG A 211 -24.62 -10.96 -12.60
C ARG A 211 -25.42 -12.23 -12.96
N LEU A 212 -25.90 -12.96 -11.97
CA LEU A 212 -26.65 -14.21 -12.15
C LEU A 212 -28.17 -14.00 -12.22
N PHE A 213 -28.65 -12.76 -12.08
CA PHE A 213 -30.04 -12.34 -12.15
C PHE A 213 -30.21 -11.25 -13.22
#